data_AF-B3QTC0-F1
#
_entry.id   AF-B3QTC0-F1
#
_cell.length_a   1.000
_cell.length_b   1.000
_cell.length_c   1.000
_cell.angle_alpha   90.00
_cell.angle_beta   90.00
_cell.angle_gamma   90.00
#
_symmetry.space_group_name_H-M   'P 1'
#
loop_
_entity.id
_entity.type
_entity.pdbx_description
1 polymer ?
#
loop_
_entity_poly.entity_id
_entity_poly.type
_entity_poly.pdbx_seq_one_letter_code
_entity_poly.pdbx_strand_id
1 'polypeptide(L)'
;MGFWLSWKTHINTRTQFHLLRNEKKLSKELQEAINNIKVLEGMLPMCSVCKKVRDENGEWHDVADYIRNHTDAVCSHGICPECGRKLYPEIYSQPVQ
;
A
#
# COMPACT_ATOMS: atom_id res chain seq x y z
N MET A 1 -40.88 -18.58 42.50
CA MET A 1 -39.84 -18.93 41.52
C MET A 1 -39.72 -17.84 40.46
N GLY A 2 -38.98 -16.75 40.72
CA GLY A 2 -38.99 -15.62 39.77
C GLY A 2 -38.07 -14.45 40.12
N PHE A 3 -37.12 -14.62 41.03
CA PHE A 3 -36.22 -13.54 41.46
C PHE A 3 -34.73 -13.83 41.20
N TRP A 4 -34.42 -14.97 40.56
CA TRP A 4 -33.05 -15.38 40.19
C TRP A 4 -32.74 -15.20 38.69
N LEU A 5 -33.73 -14.86 37.86
CA LEU A 5 -33.51 -14.58 36.43
C LEU A 5 -33.21 -13.10 36.09
N SER A 6 -33.38 -12.17 37.05
CA SER A 6 -33.18 -10.71 36.81
C SER A 6 -31.80 -10.18 37.25
N TRP A 7 -31.02 -10.95 38.02
CA TRP A 7 -29.66 -10.56 38.42
C TRP A 7 -28.58 -10.94 37.39
N LYS A 8 -28.84 -11.90 36.48
CA LYS A 8 -27.92 -12.23 35.37
C LYS A 8 -27.88 -11.15 34.29
N THR A 9 -28.94 -10.36 34.15
CA THR A 9 -29.06 -9.28 33.16
C THR A 9 -28.44 -7.96 33.61
N HIS A 10 -28.21 -7.75 34.91
CA HIS A 10 -27.63 -6.49 35.43
C HIS A 10 -26.10 -6.50 35.62
N ILE A 11 -25.46 -7.67 35.78
CA ILE A 11 -24.00 -7.76 35.97
C ILE A 11 -23.23 -7.89 34.63
N ASN A 12 -23.90 -8.20 33.52
CA ASN A 12 -23.25 -8.58 32.26
C ASN A 12 -23.05 -7.45 31.23
N THR A 13 -23.63 -6.27 31.41
CA THR A 13 -23.55 -5.19 30.39
C THR A 13 -22.18 -4.53 30.34
N ARG A 14 -21.57 -4.21 31.49
CA ARG A 14 -20.28 -3.52 31.56
C ARG A 14 -19.14 -4.35 30.95
N THR A 15 -19.14 -5.65 31.17
CA THR A 15 -18.12 -6.57 30.63
C THR A 15 -18.26 -6.69 29.11
N GLN A 16 -19.49 -6.78 28.60
CA GLN A 16 -19.74 -6.85 27.16
C GLN A 16 -19.35 -5.56 26.43
N PHE A 17 -19.58 -4.38 27.01
CA PHE A 17 -19.09 -3.12 26.43
C PHE A 17 -17.55 -3.07 26.36
N HIS A 18 -16.84 -3.58 27.36
CA HIS A 18 -15.38 -3.63 27.31
C HIS A 18 -14.86 -4.59 26.23
N LEU A 19 -15.49 -5.75 26.05
CA LEU A 19 -15.11 -6.72 25.03
C LEU A 19 -15.27 -6.13 23.62
N LEU A 20 -16.43 -5.52 23.33
CA LEU A 20 -16.70 -4.85 22.05
C LEU A 20 -15.74 -3.69 21.78
N ARG A 21 -15.37 -2.94 22.82
CA ARG A 21 -14.41 -1.84 22.70
C ARG A 21 -13.01 -2.35 22.36
N ASN A 22 -12.60 -3.44 23.00
CA ASN A 22 -11.30 -4.08 22.73
C ASN A 22 -11.26 -4.67 21.32
N GLU A 23 -12.32 -5.34 20.88
CA GLU A 23 -12.43 -5.87 19.52
C GLU A 23 -12.30 -4.77 18.46
N LYS A 24 -13.04 -3.66 18.63
CA LYS A 24 -12.93 -2.50 17.73
C LYS A 24 -11.54 -1.87 17.75
N LYS A 25 -10.89 -1.81 18.92
CA LYS A 25 -9.52 -1.28 19.06
C LYS A 25 -8.52 -2.15 18.31
N LEU A 26 -8.57 -3.47 18.50
CA LEU A 26 -7.73 -4.43 17.77
C LEU A 26 -7.97 -4.36 16.27
N SER A 27 -9.22 -4.29 15.82
CA SER A 27 -9.56 -4.18 14.40
C SER A 27 -8.97 -2.90 13.79
N LYS A 28 -9.04 -1.77 14.51
CA LYS A 28 -8.45 -0.50 14.06
C LYS A 28 -6.93 -0.54 14.03
N GLU A 29 -6.30 -1.10 15.08
CA GLU A 29 -4.84 -1.26 15.16
C GLU A 29 -4.31 -2.19 14.05
N LEU A 30 -5.03 -3.27 13.74
CA LEU A 30 -4.72 -4.15 12.63
C LEU A 30 -4.83 -3.43 11.29
N GLN A 31 -5.91 -2.68 11.08
CA GLN A 31 -6.10 -1.91 9.85
C GLN A 31 -5.02 -0.82 9.68
N GLU A 32 -4.63 -0.16 10.78
CA GLU A 32 -3.55 0.83 10.79
C GLU A 32 -2.19 0.19 10.51
N ALA A 33 -1.90 -0.97 11.10
CA ALA A 33 -0.67 -1.72 10.81
C ALA A 33 -0.59 -2.15 9.33
N ILE A 34 -1.68 -2.65 8.76
CA ILE A 34 -1.78 -2.98 7.33
C ILE A 34 -1.54 -1.75 6.46
N ASN A 35 -2.15 -0.60 6.81
CA ASN A 35 -1.96 0.64 6.07
C ASN A 35 -0.53 1.18 6.20
N ASN A 36 0.13 1.01 7.35
CA ASN A 36 1.50 1.46 7.57
C ASN A 36 2.54 0.62 6.82
N ILE A 37 2.31 -0.70 6.64
CA ILE A 37 3.16 -1.55 5.78
C ILE A 37 3.14 -1.04 4.34
N LYS A 38 1.99 -0.57 3.83
CA LYS A 38 1.88 0.01 2.48
C LYS A 38 2.69 1.31 2.28
N VAL A 39 3.16 1.94 3.36
CA VAL A 39 3.81 3.26 3.34
C VAL A 39 5.34 3.18 3.55
N LEU A 40 5.89 2.02 3.92
CA LEU A 40 7.30 1.88 4.38
C LEU A 40 8.17 0.92 3.54
N GLU A 41 8.00 0.89 2.22
CA GLU A 41 9.05 0.50 1.26
C GLU A 41 9.80 1.73 0.69
N GLY A 42 10.00 2.77 1.52
CA GLY A 42 10.33 4.13 1.05
C GLY A 42 11.70 4.33 0.38
N MET A 43 12.60 3.33 0.41
CA MET A 43 13.92 3.42 -0.25
C MET A 43 14.20 2.15 -1.04
N LEU A 44 14.03 2.24 -2.36
CA LEU A 44 14.35 1.16 -3.29
C LEU A 44 15.87 1.15 -3.57
N PRO A 45 16.59 0.05 -3.24
CA PRO A 45 18.00 -0.07 -3.59
C PRO A 45 18.11 -0.21 -5.12
N MET A 46 18.52 0.86 -5.79
CA MET A 46 18.64 0.91 -7.26
C MET A 46 20.10 0.90 -7.74
N CYS A 47 20.33 0.31 -8.91
CA CYS A 47 21.61 0.36 -9.58
C CYS A 47 21.84 1.78 -10.13
N SER A 48 22.94 2.42 -9.74
CA SER A 48 23.28 3.77 -10.21
C SER A 48 23.48 3.86 -11.73
N VAL A 49 23.83 2.75 -12.39
CA VAL A 49 24.10 2.68 -13.83
C VAL A 49 22.83 2.36 -14.63
N CYS A 50 22.19 1.22 -14.37
CA CYS A 50 21.07 0.75 -15.19
C CYS A 50 19.68 0.98 -14.59
N LYS A 51 19.58 1.55 -13.38
CA LYS A 51 18.33 1.89 -12.68
C LYS A 51 17.41 0.72 -12.33
N LYS A 52 17.88 -0.52 -12.46
CA LYS A 52 17.19 -1.70 -11.91
C LYS A 52 17.08 -1.62 -10.38
N VAL A 53 16.01 -2.19 -9.82
CA VAL A 53 15.76 -2.28 -8.38
C VAL A 53 16.19 -3.66 -7.89
N ARG A 54 16.83 -3.74 -6.73
CA ARG A 54 17.16 -4.99 -6.07
C ARG A 54 16.04 -5.39 -5.08
N ASP A 55 15.59 -6.63 -5.15
CA ASP A 55 14.58 -7.16 -4.21
C ASP A 55 15.20 -7.70 -2.91
N GLU A 56 14.35 -8.23 -2.04
CA GLU A 56 14.73 -8.85 -0.76
C GLU A 56 15.60 -10.11 -0.93
N ASN A 57 15.47 -10.81 -2.06
CA ASN A 57 16.26 -11.99 -2.41
C ASN A 57 17.62 -11.64 -3.03
N GLY A 58 17.84 -10.35 -3.32
CA GLY A 58 19.05 -9.86 -3.97
C GLY A 58 19.01 -9.89 -5.50
N GLU A 59 17.87 -10.23 -6.10
CA GLU A 59 17.68 -10.25 -7.54
C GLU A 59 17.42 -8.83 -8.09
N TRP A 60 17.81 -8.60 -9.35
CA TRP A 60 17.69 -7.29 -10.00
C TRP A 60 16.57 -7.26 -11.02
N HIS A 61 15.57 -6.43 -10.77
CA HIS A 61 14.36 -6.30 -11.58
C HIS A 61 14.29 -4.94 -12.27
N ASP A 62 13.57 -4.89 -13.40
CA ASP A 62 13.15 -3.60 -13.94
C ASP A 62 12.24 -2.88 -12.91
N VAL A 63 12.30 -1.55 -12.86
CA VAL A 63 11.52 -0.77 -11.90
C VAL A 63 10.01 -0.98 -12.09
N ALA A 64 9.54 -1.12 -13.33
CA ALA A 64 8.12 -1.34 -13.61
C ALA A 64 7.66 -2.72 -13.15
N ASP A 65 8.50 -3.75 -13.32
CA ASP A 65 8.20 -5.10 -12.85
C ASP A 65 8.25 -5.19 -11.33
N TYR A 66 9.22 -4.52 -10.69
CA TYR A 66 9.28 -4.41 -9.24
C TYR A 66 8.00 -3.76 -8.67
N ILE A 67 7.61 -2.59 -9.19
CA ILE A 67 6.40 -1.87 -8.73
C ILE A 67 5.14 -2.72 -8.93
N ARG A 68 5.00 -3.41 -10.07
CA ARG A 68 3.84 -4.28 -10.35
C ARG A 68 3.74 -5.45 -9.38
N ASN A 69 4.88 -6.00 -8.95
CA ASN A 69 4.92 -7.16 -8.06
C ASN A 69 4.75 -6.79 -6.56
N HIS A 70 5.07 -5.55 -6.18
CA HIS A 70 5.09 -5.11 -4.78
C HIS A 70 3.98 -4.11 -4.43
N THR A 71 3.19 -3.63 -5.41
CA THR A 71 2.12 -2.65 -5.20
C THR A 71 0.90 -2.93 -6.08
N ASP A 72 -0.23 -2.28 -5.77
CA ASP A 72 -1.44 -2.31 -6.61
C ASP A 72 -1.32 -1.42 -7.88
N ALA A 73 -0.14 -0.84 -8.15
CA ALA A 73 0.05 0.10 -9.25
C ALA A 73 0.30 -0.61 -10.59
N VAL A 74 -0.15 0.03 -11.68
CA VAL A 74 0.09 -0.43 -13.06
C VAL A 74 0.93 0.61 -13.78
N CYS A 75 2.07 0.17 -14.34
CA CYS A 75 2.92 1.01 -15.18
C CYS A 75 2.51 0.86 -16.66
N SER A 76 2.22 1.98 -17.32
CA SER A 76 2.05 2.04 -18.78
C SER A 76 3.35 2.45 -19.47
N HIS A 77 3.45 2.13 -20.77
CA HIS A 77 4.59 2.55 -21.59
C HIS A 77 4.27 3.88 -22.27
N GLY A 78 5.07 4.91 -21.99
CA GLY A 78 4.98 6.23 -22.60
C GLY A 78 6.36 6.86 -22.76
N ILE A 79 6.48 7.83 -23.68
CA ILE A 79 7.71 8.58 -23.91
C ILE A 79 7.47 10.02 -23.45
N CYS A 80 8.27 10.51 -22.50
CA CYS A 80 8.15 11.90 -22.06
C CYS A 80 8.56 12.87 -23.19
N PRO A 81 8.08 14.12 -23.21
CA PRO A 81 8.40 15.08 -24.29
C PRO A 81 9.90 15.36 -24.47
N GLU A 82 10.71 15.21 -23.42
CA GLU A 82 12.16 15.34 -23.52
C GLU A 82 12.79 14.17 -24.29
N CYS A 83 12.47 12.93 -23.90
CA CYS A 83 12.92 11.73 -24.62
C CYS A 83 12.39 11.71 -26.05
N GLY A 84 11.14 12.14 -26.26
CA GLY A 84 10.52 12.26 -27.58
C GLY A 84 11.30 13.22 -28.48
N ARG A 85 11.61 14.44 -28.00
CA ARG A 85 12.46 15.39 -28.75
C ARG A 85 13.86 14.87 -29.04
N LYS A 86 14.43 14.05 -28.16
CA LYS A 86 15.77 13.48 -28.35
C LYS A 86 15.79 12.34 -29.38
N LEU A 87 14.80 11.46 -29.34
CA LEU A 87 14.74 10.26 -30.19
C LEU A 87 14.06 10.52 -31.53
N TYR A 88 13.06 11.40 -31.54
CA TYR A 88 12.19 11.70 -32.68
C TYR A 88 12.00 13.22 -32.83
N PRO A 89 13.09 14.00 -33.02
CA PRO A 89 13.02 15.45 -33.09
C PRO A 89 12.04 15.92 -34.18
N GLU A 90 12.00 15.28 -35.35
CA GLU A 90 11.11 15.64 -36.45
C GLU A 90 9.61 15.54 -36.09
N ILE A 91 9.24 14.59 -35.23
CA ILE A 91 7.86 14.41 -34.75
C ILE A 91 7.54 15.43 -33.64
N TYR A 92 8.48 15.66 -32.73
CA TYR A 92 8.27 16.48 -31.53
C TYR A 92 8.66 17.96 -31.69
N SER A 93 9.17 18.40 -32.85
CA SER A 93 9.49 19.80 -33.16
C SER A 93 8.31 20.59 -33.74
N GLN A 94 7.22 19.90 -34.12
CA GLN A 94 6.02 20.56 -34.62
C GLN A 94 5.21 21.08 -33.43
N PRO A 95 4.64 22.30 -33.47
CA PRO A 95 3.70 22.74 -32.45
C PRO A 95 2.55 21.75 -32.39
N VAL A 96 2.34 21.14 -31.22
CA VAL A 96 1.19 20.27 -30.95
C VAL A 96 -0.06 21.14 -31.16
N GLN A 97 -0.87 20.78 -32.15
CA GLN A 97 -2.12 21.47 -32.46
C GLN A 97 -3.13 21.35 -31.32
#